data_AF-A0A6L8WB65-F1
#
_entry.id   AF-A0A6L8WB65-F1
#
_cell.length_a   1.000
_cell.length_b   1.000
_cell.length_c   1.000
_cell.angle_alpha   90.00
_cell.angle_beta   90.00
_cell.angle_gamma   90.00
#
_symmetry.space_group_name_H-M   'P 1'
#
loop_
_entity.id
_entity.type
_entity.pdbx_description
1 polymer ?
#
loop_
_entity_poly.entity_id
_entity_poly.type
_entity_poly.pdbx_seq_one_letter_code
_entity_poly.pdbx_strand_id
1 'polypeptide(L)'
;MKKLTPIVFLCALFFVGTVFAAEDIDRNVSAALADIEKYEQQFAGQSAASKNNVNRALKLLKITRQRLDGAKDHTHPSWQEADQRYNALVTQLNDLLNPSSAGQSSTAPSSAPATKASSTTNNTTSTAPKQMISHHRVQVKKLKRDIESATDTVDKAGPKPFQDPQYVEKVDNAVGRFQGTLGKFTEFKDDTDVVAAANALTTLENMVAFGKDHAAKELTALGDVQARLKEINGYVRELKVPPTPQQPFEQGQLAQWLRDLAKTRKAAVAIYHPIPEIKKRAYLPNNVPTVEQGAPYDMQDVDRFDRHLREIVGSIDNGVKSFTENLTHAVQFETRNLEFYDNFDPTDPEQQMQQFLLAGRADEIRRELASKHLLVSEAAEYAKLLKHDTYEARVALIARVEEVAARYESNHKKALELVRMPKAATTDSDLTEIALETLKKSKYDDVGEIKRLVINTEKAHRTQKTSEAEFDKIDVSASGTVTLSGTETTYFYEWDQFQVATAEPVGDKFYIMYSTLKYYTSGDEKTPLNQWIISGRIQGSEIPEANINLD
;
A
#
# COMPACT_ATOMS: atom_id res chain seq x y z
N MET A 1 50.98 27.77 27.95
CA MET A 1 50.19 29.02 27.79
C MET A 1 48.95 28.66 26.96
N LYS A 2 47.82 28.29 27.58
CA LYS A 2 46.72 29.19 28.02
C LYS A 2 46.32 30.20 26.95
N LYS A 3 45.15 30.00 26.33
CA LYS A 3 44.04 30.96 26.32
C LYS A 3 42.72 30.22 26.01
N LEU A 4 42.01 29.93 27.10
CA LEU A 4 40.57 29.78 27.15
C LEU A 4 39.90 31.12 26.82
N THR A 5 38.76 31.11 26.14
CA THR A 5 37.79 32.21 26.20
C THR A 5 36.36 31.62 26.13
N PRO A 6 35.39 32.15 26.90
CA PRO A 6 34.23 31.41 27.38
C PRO A 6 32.92 31.82 26.68
N ILE A 7 31.92 30.94 26.70
CA ILE A 7 30.53 31.31 26.42
C ILE A 7 29.64 30.89 27.60
N VAL A 8 29.39 31.91 28.42
CA VAL A 8 28.12 32.31 29.06
C VAL A 8 27.10 31.22 29.45
N PHE A 9 26.93 31.14 30.77
CA PHE A 9 25.79 30.68 31.56
C PHE A 9 24.40 31.03 30.98
N LEU A 10 23.52 30.02 30.91
CA LEU A 10 22.12 30.20 31.32
C LEU A 10 21.55 28.88 31.86
N CYS A 11 21.60 28.73 33.19
CA CYS A 11 20.81 27.75 33.92
C CYS A 11 19.36 28.22 33.94
N ALA A 12 18.48 27.51 33.23
CA ALA A 12 17.05 27.55 33.46
C ALA A 12 16.61 26.22 34.09
N LEU A 13 16.36 26.28 35.39
CA LEU A 13 15.46 25.36 36.09
C LEU A 13 14.12 25.36 35.35
N PHE A 14 13.74 24.23 34.76
CA PHE A 14 12.35 23.94 34.45
C PHE A 14 11.95 22.64 35.14
N PHE A 15 10.87 22.78 35.91
CA PHE A 15 10.15 21.74 36.62
C PHE A 15 9.93 20.51 35.73
N VAL A 16 10.22 19.33 36.28
CA VAL A 16 9.68 18.05 35.81
C VAL A 16 8.17 18.09 36.07
N GLY A 17 7.42 18.61 35.09
CA GLY A 17 6.02 18.29 34.94
C GLY A 17 5.92 17.01 34.13
N THR A 18 5.52 15.92 34.76
CA THR A 18 5.01 14.75 34.04
C THR A 18 3.77 15.18 33.27
N VAL A 19 3.96 15.56 32.00
CA VAL A 19 2.86 15.66 31.05
C VAL A 19 2.49 14.21 30.72
N PHE A 20 1.50 13.67 31.43
CA PHE A 20 0.72 12.56 30.89
C PHE A 20 0.14 13.07 29.58
N ALA A 21 0.63 12.56 28.46
CA ALA A 21 -0.08 12.67 27.20
C ALA A 21 -1.50 12.15 27.47
N ALA A 22 -2.50 13.00 27.25
CA ALA A 22 -3.90 12.57 27.32
C ALA A 22 -4.06 11.48 26.26
N GLU A 23 -4.15 10.24 26.72
CA GLU A 23 -4.38 9.09 25.86
C GLU A 23 -5.74 9.29 25.18
N ASP A 24 -5.76 9.21 23.85
CA ASP A 24 -6.98 9.45 23.06
C ASP A 24 -8.06 8.45 23.49
N ILE A 25 -9.13 8.95 24.10
CA ILE A 25 -10.26 8.14 24.56
C ILE A 25 -10.85 7.39 23.35
N ASP A 26 -10.96 6.06 23.47
CA ASP A 26 -11.57 5.20 22.45
C ASP A 26 -12.95 5.76 22.04
N ARG A 27 -13.17 5.91 20.72
CA ARG A 27 -14.39 6.49 20.15
C ARG A 27 -15.66 5.76 20.62
N ASN A 28 -15.58 4.45 20.89
CA ASN A 28 -16.69 3.67 21.44
C ASN A 28 -17.00 4.07 22.89
N VAL A 29 -15.97 4.32 23.70
CA VAL A 29 -16.12 4.78 25.10
C VAL A 29 -16.69 6.19 25.14
N SER A 30 -16.19 7.11 24.30
CA SER A 30 -16.73 8.47 24.19
C SER A 30 -18.20 8.49 23.76
N ALA A 31 -18.57 7.69 22.74
CA ALA A 31 -19.96 7.58 22.30
C ALA A 31 -20.86 6.93 23.37
N ALA A 32 -20.35 5.94 24.12
CA ALA A 32 -21.08 5.30 25.20
C ALA A 32 -21.36 6.29 26.36
N LEU A 33 -20.37 7.09 26.75
CA LEU A 33 -20.54 8.13 27.77
C LEU A 33 -21.61 9.17 27.39
N ALA A 34 -21.64 9.60 26.13
CA ALA A 34 -22.66 10.53 25.63
C ALA A 34 -24.07 9.94 25.67
N ASP A 35 -24.23 8.65 25.33
CA ASP A 35 -25.51 7.95 25.44
C ASP A 35 -25.94 7.80 26.92
N ILE A 36 -25.01 7.43 27.81
CA ILE A 36 -25.27 7.29 29.26
C ILE A 36 -25.73 8.62 29.85
N GLU A 37 -24.98 9.71 29.60
CA GLU A 37 -25.32 11.05 30.10
C GLU A 37 -26.70 11.51 29.64
N LYS A 38 -27.03 11.28 28.37
CA LYS A 38 -28.35 11.62 27.82
C LYS A 38 -29.49 10.92 28.58
N TYR A 39 -29.32 9.64 28.93
CA TYR A 39 -30.35 8.91 29.65
C TYR A 39 -30.36 9.26 31.14
N GLU A 40 -29.22 9.50 31.77
CA GLU A 40 -29.16 10.03 33.13
C GLU A 40 -29.93 11.35 33.24
N GLN A 41 -29.72 12.28 32.31
CA GLN A 41 -30.47 13.55 32.25
C GLN A 41 -31.96 13.33 31.99
N GLN A 42 -32.31 12.38 31.12
CA GLN A 42 -33.71 12.08 30.80
C GLN A 42 -34.51 11.56 32.00
N PHE A 43 -33.86 10.82 32.91
CA PHE A 43 -34.49 10.20 34.08
C PHE A 43 -34.11 10.85 35.42
N ALA A 44 -33.33 11.93 35.40
CA ALA A 44 -32.96 12.70 36.58
C ALA A 44 -34.22 13.22 37.29
N GLY A 45 -34.35 12.89 38.58
CA GLY A 45 -35.45 13.37 39.43
C GLY A 45 -36.82 12.77 39.16
N GLN A 46 -36.94 11.77 38.29
CA GLN A 46 -38.23 11.09 38.05
C GLN A 46 -38.49 10.02 39.11
N SER A 47 -39.53 10.20 39.94
CA SER A 47 -40.00 9.20 40.90
C SER A 47 -41.03 8.22 40.31
N ALA A 48 -41.59 8.53 39.14
CA ALA A 48 -42.52 7.67 38.41
C ALA A 48 -42.40 7.90 36.88
N ALA A 49 -41.60 7.07 36.21
CA ALA A 49 -41.44 7.11 34.75
C ALA A 49 -42.40 6.12 34.06
N SER A 50 -42.88 6.46 32.85
CA SER A 50 -43.72 5.55 32.05
C SER A 50 -42.97 4.25 31.76
N LYS A 51 -43.57 3.09 32.10
CA LYS A 51 -42.99 1.76 31.85
C LYS A 51 -42.52 1.57 30.40
N ASN A 52 -43.23 2.14 29.43
CA ASN A 52 -42.85 2.07 28.02
C ASN A 52 -41.57 2.87 27.72
N ASN A 53 -41.40 4.03 28.36
CA ASN A 53 -40.20 4.86 28.18
C ASN A 53 -38.99 4.20 28.85
N VAL A 54 -39.18 3.63 30.05
CA VAL A 54 -38.11 2.91 30.76
C VAL A 54 -37.68 1.65 30.00
N ASN A 55 -38.63 0.84 29.53
CA ASN A 55 -38.32 -0.35 28.72
C ASN A 55 -37.61 0.00 27.40
N ARG A 56 -37.99 1.12 26.76
CA ARG A 56 -37.30 1.61 25.55
C ARG A 56 -35.88 2.06 25.87
N ALA A 57 -35.67 2.79 26.96
CA ALA A 57 -34.34 3.21 27.40
C ALA A 57 -33.45 2.01 27.72
N LEU A 58 -33.94 1.03 28.49
CA LEU A 58 -33.22 -0.22 28.77
C LEU A 58 -32.85 -1.00 27.49
N LYS A 59 -33.74 -1.03 26.47
CA LYS A 59 -33.43 -1.67 25.19
C LYS A 59 -32.31 -0.96 24.44
N LEU A 60 -32.27 0.37 24.46
CA LEU A 60 -31.24 1.16 23.79
C LEU A 60 -29.91 1.11 24.56
N LEU A 61 -29.95 1.05 25.89
CA LEU A 61 -28.77 0.85 26.73
C LEU A 61 -28.06 -0.48 26.42
N LYS A 62 -28.74 -1.52 25.94
CA LYS A 62 -28.07 -2.74 25.45
C LYS A 62 -27.11 -2.46 24.29
N ILE A 63 -27.42 -1.50 23.42
CA ILE A 63 -26.55 -1.10 22.30
C ILE A 63 -25.37 -0.30 22.85
N THR A 64 -25.62 0.59 23.82
CA THR A 64 -24.55 1.31 24.55
C THR A 64 -23.59 0.33 25.23
N ARG A 65 -24.10 -0.75 25.82
CA ARG A 65 -23.28 -1.81 26.41
C ARG A 65 -22.44 -2.55 25.38
N GLN A 66 -23.02 -2.95 24.25
CA GLN A 66 -22.28 -3.60 23.17
C GLN A 66 -21.14 -2.72 22.63
N ARG A 67 -21.33 -1.40 22.58
CA ARG A 67 -20.26 -0.46 22.21
C ARG A 67 -19.18 -0.38 23.27
N LEU A 68 -19.55 -0.30 24.54
CA LEU A 68 -18.61 -0.25 25.66
C LEU A 68 -17.77 -1.54 25.73
N ASP A 69 -18.38 -2.71 25.56
CA ASP A 69 -17.69 -4.01 25.52
C ASP A 69 -16.77 -4.14 24.29
N GLY A 70 -17.09 -3.45 23.18
CA GLY A 70 -16.28 -3.39 21.97
C GLY A 70 -15.10 -2.41 22.00
N ALA A 71 -14.87 -1.71 23.12
CA ALA A 71 -13.69 -0.87 23.31
C ALA A 71 -12.41 -1.72 23.40
N LYS A 72 -11.28 -1.20 22.89
CA LYS A 72 -10.01 -1.96 22.83
C LYS A 72 -9.32 -2.12 24.19
N ASP A 73 -9.54 -1.17 25.10
CA ASP A 73 -8.94 -1.18 26.43
C ASP A 73 -10.01 -0.92 27.51
N HIS A 74 -10.25 -1.94 28.34
CA HIS A 74 -11.18 -1.88 29.46
C HIS A 74 -10.51 -1.43 30.77
N THR A 75 -9.19 -1.26 30.76
CA THR A 75 -8.43 -0.79 31.93
C THR A 75 -8.30 0.74 31.98
N HIS A 76 -8.61 1.42 30.87
CA HIS A 76 -8.60 2.87 30.80
C HIS A 76 -9.61 3.51 31.77
N PRO A 77 -9.25 4.58 32.51
CA PRO A 77 -10.12 5.19 33.52
C PRO A 77 -11.50 5.61 33.00
N SER A 78 -11.58 6.12 31.77
CA SER A 78 -12.86 6.53 31.17
C SER A 78 -13.77 5.34 30.83
N TRP A 79 -13.21 4.16 30.57
CA TRP A 79 -14.00 2.94 30.38
C TRP A 79 -14.60 2.49 31.72
N GLN A 80 -13.78 2.51 32.78
CA GLN A 80 -14.23 2.15 34.14
C GLN A 80 -15.33 3.10 34.62
N GLU A 81 -15.20 4.40 34.37
CA GLU A 81 -16.24 5.38 34.66
C GLU A 81 -17.53 5.09 33.88
N ALA A 82 -17.42 4.84 32.57
CA ALA A 82 -18.56 4.52 31.73
C ALA A 82 -19.28 3.24 32.18
N ASP A 83 -18.52 2.20 32.56
CA ASP A 83 -19.07 0.94 33.06
C ASP A 83 -19.83 1.13 34.38
N GLN A 84 -19.23 1.88 35.32
CA GLN A 84 -19.87 2.18 36.60
C GLN A 84 -21.18 2.96 36.41
N ARG A 85 -21.16 4.03 35.59
CA ARG A 85 -22.33 4.87 35.31
C ARG A 85 -23.42 4.10 34.58
N TYR A 86 -23.04 3.28 33.60
CA TYR A 86 -23.95 2.39 32.90
C TYR A 86 -24.69 1.45 33.87
N ASN A 87 -23.95 0.77 34.76
CA ASN A 87 -24.53 -0.18 35.70
C ASN A 87 -25.44 0.50 36.74
N ALA A 88 -25.07 1.71 37.20
CA ALA A 88 -25.89 2.51 38.09
C ALA A 88 -27.21 2.93 37.43
N LEU A 89 -27.15 3.41 36.18
CA LEU A 89 -28.33 3.82 35.41
C LEU A 89 -29.27 2.65 35.12
N VAL A 90 -28.74 1.47 34.75
CA VAL A 90 -29.56 0.27 34.53
C VAL A 90 -30.28 -0.14 35.82
N THR A 91 -29.59 -0.10 36.96
CA THR A 91 -30.19 -0.38 38.27
C THR A 91 -31.33 0.60 38.57
N GLN A 92 -31.07 1.91 38.44
CA GLN A 92 -32.07 2.96 38.65
C GLN A 92 -33.31 2.77 37.75
N LEU A 93 -33.12 2.42 36.48
CA LEU A 93 -34.23 2.18 35.54
C LEU A 93 -35.02 0.91 35.89
N ASN A 94 -34.36 -0.13 36.39
CA ASN A 94 -35.05 -1.34 36.86
C ASN A 94 -35.85 -1.08 38.15
N ASP A 95 -35.33 -0.24 39.05
CA ASP A 95 -36.04 0.18 40.27
C ASP A 95 -37.29 1.01 39.93
N LEU A 96 -37.22 1.84 38.88
CA LEU A 96 -38.39 2.58 38.35
C LEU A 96 -39.44 1.66 37.72
N LEU A 97 -39.07 0.46 37.25
CA LEU A 97 -40.03 -0.55 36.78
C LEU A 97 -40.70 -1.31 37.93
N ASN A 98 -39.99 -1.47 39.05
CA ASN A 98 -40.39 -2.28 40.20
C ASN A 98 -40.18 -1.51 41.53
N PRO A 99 -41.01 -0.51 41.87
CA PRO A 99 -40.81 0.35 43.03
C PRO A 99 -41.04 -0.32 44.42
N SER A 100 -40.84 -1.64 44.54
CA SER A 100 -41.13 -2.41 45.76
C SER A 100 -39.89 -3.16 46.26
N SER A 101 -38.96 -2.46 46.91
CA SER A 101 -37.96 -3.04 47.83
C SER A 101 -37.30 -1.96 48.73
N ALA A 102 -38.09 -1.19 49.47
CA ALA A 102 -37.65 -0.52 50.71
C ALA A 102 -38.85 -0.10 51.58
N GLY A 103 -39.13 -0.87 52.65
CA GLY A 103 -39.55 -0.33 53.95
C GLY A 103 -41.00 0.14 54.20
N GLN A 104 -41.76 -0.73 54.87
CA GLN A 104 -42.72 -0.49 55.98
C GLN A 104 -44.20 -0.07 55.73
N SER A 105 -45.07 -1.07 56.00
CA SER A 105 -46.14 -1.08 57.02
C SER A 105 -47.36 -0.13 56.89
N SER A 106 -48.53 -0.68 56.51
CA SER A 106 -49.63 -1.00 57.46
C SER A 106 -50.97 -1.33 56.76
N THR A 107 -51.53 -2.48 57.15
CA THR A 107 -52.97 -2.84 57.31
C THR A 107 -53.94 -2.86 56.11
N ALA A 108 -54.37 -4.09 55.81
CA ALA A 108 -55.64 -4.53 55.17
C ALA A 108 -56.89 -4.13 56.03
N PRO A 109 -58.18 -4.38 55.65
CA PRO A 109 -58.67 -5.42 54.72
C PRO A 109 -59.95 -5.18 53.88
N SER A 110 -60.36 -6.25 53.16
CA SER A 110 -61.74 -6.61 52.72
C SER A 110 -62.20 -6.00 51.37
N SER A 111 -62.82 -6.70 50.41
CA SER A 111 -63.38 -8.06 50.27
C SER A 111 -63.65 -8.32 48.77
N ALA A 112 -63.64 -9.59 48.37
CA ALA A 112 -64.05 -10.07 47.06
C ALA A 112 -65.60 -10.25 46.96
N PRO A 113 -66.18 -10.97 45.96
CA PRO A 113 -67.01 -10.43 44.90
C PRO A 113 -68.48 -10.96 44.93
N ALA A 114 -69.36 -10.50 44.02
CA ALA A 114 -70.18 -11.35 43.12
C ALA A 114 -71.51 -10.71 42.59
N THR A 115 -71.70 -10.90 41.28
CA THR A 115 -72.93 -11.30 40.53
C THR A 115 -74.21 -10.45 40.40
N LYS A 116 -74.52 -10.23 39.10
CA LYS A 116 -75.75 -10.55 38.32
C LYS A 116 -77.00 -9.64 38.37
N ALA A 117 -77.39 -9.27 37.13
CA ALA A 117 -78.72 -9.37 36.49
C ALA A 117 -79.89 -8.62 37.14
N SER A 118 -80.90 -8.08 36.47
CA SER A 118 -81.28 -7.81 35.09
C SER A 118 -82.55 -6.94 35.21
N SER A 119 -82.86 -6.11 34.23
CA SER A 119 -84.27 -5.86 33.86
C SER A 119 -84.37 -5.28 32.46
N THR A 120 -84.84 -6.14 31.56
CA THR A 120 -85.69 -5.86 30.38
C THR A 120 -86.84 -4.95 30.82
N THR A 121 -87.39 -4.01 30.05
CA THR A 121 -88.17 -4.07 28.79
C THR A 121 -88.66 -2.61 28.60
N ASN A 122 -89.05 -2.02 27.47
CA ASN A 122 -89.71 -2.52 26.26
C ASN A 122 -89.73 -1.41 25.18
N ASN A 123 -89.98 -1.84 23.95
CA ASN A 123 -90.00 -1.09 22.69
C ASN A 123 -90.86 0.17 22.61
N THR A 124 -90.45 1.10 21.72
CA THR A 124 -91.38 1.70 20.74
C THR A 124 -90.65 2.14 19.47
N THR A 125 -91.26 1.82 18.35
CA THR A 125 -90.87 2.02 16.95
C THR A 125 -90.81 3.49 16.56
N SER A 126 -89.72 3.92 15.93
CA SER A 126 -89.69 5.09 15.04
C SER A 126 -88.51 4.97 14.06
N THR A 127 -88.82 5.14 12.78
CA THR A 127 -87.91 5.08 11.63
C THR A 127 -86.99 6.30 11.66
N ALA A 128 -85.93 6.24 12.47
CA ALA A 128 -84.81 7.17 12.46
C ALA A 128 -83.55 6.42 12.03
N PRO A 129 -82.57 7.06 11.36
CA PRO A 129 -81.33 6.40 10.96
C PRO A 129 -80.70 5.71 12.19
N LYS A 130 -80.38 4.41 12.06
CA LYS A 130 -79.72 3.61 13.11
C LYS A 130 -78.51 4.39 13.64
N GLN A 131 -78.62 4.95 14.84
CA GLN A 131 -77.49 5.65 15.45
C GLN A 131 -76.50 4.65 16.02
N MET A 132 -75.22 4.85 15.72
CA MET A 132 -74.15 3.96 16.12
C MET A 132 -73.91 4.02 17.64
N ILE A 133 -73.93 2.88 18.32
CA ILE A 133 -73.69 2.78 19.78
C ILE A 133 -72.23 3.17 20.13
N SER A 134 -72.01 3.65 21.35
CA SER A 134 -70.70 4.17 21.81
C SER A 134 -69.55 3.17 21.62
N HIS A 135 -69.80 1.88 21.83
CA HIS A 135 -68.83 0.81 21.62
C HIS A 135 -68.40 0.70 20.14
N HIS A 136 -69.34 0.77 19.20
CA HIS A 136 -69.03 0.76 17.76
C HIS A 136 -68.24 2.02 17.35
N ARG A 137 -68.57 3.20 17.89
CA ARG A 137 -67.77 4.43 17.68
C ARG A 137 -66.33 4.29 18.13
N VAL A 138 -66.08 3.71 19.31
CA VAL A 138 -64.71 3.48 19.80
C VAL A 138 -63.95 2.53 18.88
N GLN A 139 -64.59 1.46 18.40
CA GLN A 139 -63.97 0.52 17.47
C GLN A 139 -63.61 1.16 16.13
N VAL A 140 -64.50 1.98 15.55
CA VAL A 140 -64.25 2.69 14.28
C VAL A 140 -63.16 3.74 14.44
N LYS A 141 -63.15 4.50 15.55
CA LYS A 141 -62.06 5.45 15.86
C LYS A 141 -60.71 4.75 16.03
N LYS A 142 -60.69 3.57 16.65
CA LYS A 142 -59.48 2.74 16.75
C LYS A 142 -59.05 2.25 15.36
N LEU A 143 -59.97 1.76 14.55
CA LEU A 143 -59.69 1.31 13.18
C LEU A 143 -59.06 2.44 12.35
N LYS A 144 -59.64 3.65 12.40
CA LYS A 144 -59.06 4.83 11.75
C LYS A 144 -57.62 5.07 12.21
N ARG A 145 -57.35 5.05 13.51
CA ARG A 145 -56.01 5.24 14.08
C ARG A 145 -55.03 4.15 13.63
N ASP A 146 -55.49 2.90 13.56
CA ASP A 146 -54.67 1.77 13.11
C ASP A 146 -54.35 1.88 11.60
N ILE A 147 -55.29 2.38 10.78
CA ILE A 147 -55.09 2.70 9.35
C ILE A 147 -54.11 3.85 9.19
N GLU A 148 -54.27 4.95 9.93
CA GLU A 148 -53.35 6.10 9.90
C GLU A 148 -51.94 5.68 10.31
N SER A 149 -51.82 4.87 11.37
CA SER A 149 -50.55 4.26 11.79
C SER A 149 -49.95 3.40 10.68
N ALA A 150 -50.75 2.55 10.02
CA ALA A 150 -50.28 1.77 8.88
C ALA A 150 -49.82 2.66 7.71
N THR A 151 -50.56 3.73 7.42
CA THR A 151 -50.24 4.73 6.39
C THR A 151 -48.92 5.45 6.70
N ASP A 152 -48.66 5.76 7.96
CA ASP A 152 -47.40 6.35 8.39
C ASP A 152 -46.22 5.36 8.32
N THR A 153 -46.50 4.05 8.45
CA THR A 153 -45.49 3.00 8.27
C THR A 153 -45.27 2.56 6.84
N VAL A 154 -46.20 2.85 5.91
CA VAL A 154 -45.96 2.65 4.48
C VAL A 154 -44.81 3.57 4.10
N ASP A 155 -43.73 2.95 3.64
CA ASP A 155 -42.45 3.63 3.49
C ASP A 155 -42.56 4.84 2.55
N LYS A 156 -42.38 6.03 3.12
CA LYS A 156 -42.40 7.31 2.40
C LYS A 156 -41.11 7.51 1.58
N ALA A 157 -40.12 6.61 1.70
CA ALA A 157 -38.86 6.64 0.93
C ALA A 157 -39.03 6.25 -0.56
N GLY A 158 -40.26 5.95 -1.01
CA GLY A 158 -40.60 5.80 -2.42
C GLY A 158 -40.96 4.37 -2.83
N PRO A 159 -40.88 4.02 -4.12
CA PRO A 159 -41.42 2.78 -4.68
C PRO A 159 -40.56 1.54 -4.39
N LYS A 160 -39.33 1.71 -3.91
CA LYS A 160 -38.34 0.63 -3.78
C LYS A 160 -38.82 -0.55 -2.89
N PRO A 161 -39.44 -0.35 -1.72
CA PRO A 161 -39.94 -1.46 -0.90
C PRO A 161 -41.07 -2.25 -1.56
N PHE A 162 -41.85 -1.63 -2.46
CA PHE A 162 -42.91 -2.31 -3.21
C PHE A 162 -42.38 -3.25 -4.30
N GLN A 163 -41.06 -3.32 -4.50
CA GLN A 163 -40.41 -4.35 -5.32
C GLN A 163 -40.20 -5.66 -4.55
N ASP A 164 -40.30 -5.66 -3.22
CA ASP A 164 -40.20 -6.87 -2.38
C ASP A 164 -41.56 -7.57 -2.28
N PRO A 165 -41.69 -8.82 -2.75
CA PRO A 165 -42.94 -9.58 -2.64
C PRO A 165 -43.44 -9.72 -1.19
N GLN A 166 -42.55 -9.86 -0.20
CA GLN A 166 -42.94 -10.03 1.20
C GLN A 166 -43.52 -8.74 1.79
N TYR A 167 -42.93 -7.59 1.42
CA TYR A 167 -43.47 -6.29 1.81
C TYR A 167 -44.85 -6.05 1.17
N VAL A 168 -45.00 -6.35 -0.12
CA VAL A 168 -46.29 -6.22 -0.82
C VAL A 168 -47.36 -7.08 -0.17
N GLU A 169 -47.08 -8.36 0.09
CA GLU A 169 -48.01 -9.28 0.75
C GLU A 169 -48.42 -8.78 2.13
N LYS A 170 -47.47 -8.28 2.94
CA LYS A 170 -47.74 -7.72 4.27
C LYS A 170 -48.69 -6.53 4.20
N VAL A 171 -48.46 -5.63 3.26
CA VAL A 171 -49.28 -4.41 3.10
C VAL A 171 -50.66 -4.75 2.55
N ASP A 172 -50.76 -5.66 1.60
CA ASP A 172 -52.05 -6.15 1.07
C ASP A 172 -52.88 -6.84 2.14
N ASN A 173 -52.26 -7.69 2.96
CA ASN A 173 -52.92 -8.33 4.10
C ASN A 173 -53.44 -7.30 5.11
N ALA A 174 -52.69 -6.21 5.35
CA ALA A 174 -53.13 -5.13 6.22
C ALA A 174 -54.36 -4.40 5.63
N VAL A 175 -54.31 -4.04 4.34
CA VAL A 175 -55.42 -3.41 3.62
C VAL A 175 -56.67 -4.30 3.65
N GLY A 176 -56.54 -5.59 3.29
CA GLY A 176 -57.66 -6.54 3.31
C GLY A 176 -58.29 -6.72 4.70
N ARG A 177 -57.46 -6.74 5.76
CA ARG A 177 -57.95 -6.77 7.15
C ARG A 177 -58.74 -5.50 7.50
N PHE A 178 -58.27 -4.33 7.08
CA PHE A 178 -58.96 -3.07 7.33
C PHE A 178 -60.28 -2.97 6.55
N GLN A 179 -60.29 -3.37 5.27
CA GLN A 179 -61.50 -3.50 4.45
C GLN A 179 -62.52 -4.42 5.12
N GLY A 180 -62.10 -5.63 5.54
CA GLY A 180 -62.97 -6.59 6.22
C GLY A 180 -63.49 -6.11 7.57
N THR A 181 -62.73 -5.28 8.28
CA THR A 181 -63.16 -4.69 9.56
C THR A 181 -64.14 -3.53 9.35
N LEU A 182 -63.89 -2.66 8.37
CA LEU A 182 -64.78 -1.56 8.01
C LEU A 182 -66.11 -2.06 7.45
N GLY A 183 -66.09 -3.15 6.68
CA GLY A 183 -67.28 -3.80 6.11
C GLY A 183 -68.29 -4.31 7.14
N LYS A 184 -67.90 -4.46 8.42
CA LYS A 184 -68.81 -4.80 9.53
C LYS A 184 -69.70 -3.63 9.96
N PHE A 185 -69.39 -2.41 9.51
CA PHE A 185 -70.11 -1.17 9.87
C PHE A 185 -70.92 -0.59 8.70
N THR A 186 -71.26 -1.40 7.69
CA THR A 186 -72.01 -0.98 6.49
C THR A 186 -73.38 -0.37 6.79
N GLU A 187 -74.01 -0.78 7.89
CA GLU A 187 -75.28 -0.20 8.37
C GLU A 187 -75.14 1.25 8.86
N PHE A 188 -73.91 1.74 9.08
CA PHE A 188 -73.58 3.08 9.59
C PHE A 188 -72.73 3.89 8.60
N LYS A 189 -72.82 3.59 7.31
CA LYS A 189 -71.97 4.18 6.25
C LYS A 189 -71.95 5.71 6.20
N ASP A 190 -73.03 6.36 6.63
CA ASP A 190 -73.18 7.82 6.61
C ASP A 190 -72.72 8.48 7.94
N ASP A 191 -72.27 7.69 8.93
CA ASP A 191 -71.74 8.22 10.19
C ASP A 191 -70.35 8.84 10.01
N THR A 192 -70.13 10.03 10.58
CA THR A 192 -68.88 10.79 10.43
C THR A 192 -67.62 10.00 10.80
N ASP A 193 -67.69 9.13 11.83
CA ASP A 193 -66.54 8.32 12.25
C ASP A 193 -66.23 7.21 11.21
N VAL A 194 -67.27 6.61 10.62
CA VAL A 194 -67.15 5.56 9.58
C VAL A 194 -66.64 6.16 8.28
N VAL A 195 -67.15 7.33 7.87
CA VAL A 195 -66.67 8.09 6.71
C VAL A 195 -65.20 8.48 6.89
N ALA A 196 -64.79 8.93 8.09
CA ALA A 196 -63.39 9.28 8.35
C ALA A 196 -62.45 8.06 8.28
N ALA A 197 -62.88 6.89 8.78
CA ALA A 197 -62.13 5.64 8.65
C ALA A 197 -62.05 5.17 7.18
N ALA A 198 -63.14 5.31 6.42
CA ALA A 198 -63.19 4.99 4.99
C ALA A 198 -62.22 5.87 4.18
N ASN A 199 -62.21 7.18 4.42
CA ASN A 199 -61.29 8.10 3.75
C ASN A 199 -59.81 7.79 4.07
N ALA A 200 -59.51 7.42 5.33
CA ALA A 200 -58.17 6.98 5.72
C ALA A 200 -57.77 5.69 4.99
N LEU A 201 -58.70 4.72 4.85
CA LEU A 201 -58.46 3.48 4.11
C LEU A 201 -58.21 3.75 2.63
N THR A 202 -59.01 4.59 1.98
CA THR A 202 -58.80 4.99 0.59
C THR A 202 -57.45 5.67 0.38
N THR A 203 -56.99 6.47 1.35
CA THR A 203 -55.65 7.08 1.31
C THR A 203 -54.55 6.02 1.31
N LEU A 204 -54.65 5.04 2.22
CA LEU A 204 -53.73 3.91 2.27
C LEU A 204 -53.75 3.10 0.96
N GLU A 205 -54.93 2.74 0.46
CA GLU A 205 -55.11 2.00 -0.80
C GLU A 205 -54.47 2.72 -1.99
N ASN A 206 -54.68 4.03 -2.11
CA ASN A 206 -54.07 4.85 -3.16
C ASN A 206 -52.54 4.88 -3.06
N MET A 207 -51.98 4.99 -1.84
CA MET A 207 -50.54 4.94 -1.63
C MET A 207 -49.95 3.57 -2.01
N VAL A 208 -50.65 2.48 -1.69
CA VAL A 208 -50.23 1.12 -2.03
C VAL A 208 -50.29 0.88 -3.54
N ALA A 209 -51.39 1.29 -4.19
CA ALA A 209 -51.53 1.20 -5.65
C ALA A 209 -50.45 2.01 -6.37
N PHE A 210 -50.22 3.27 -5.95
CA PHE A 210 -49.15 4.10 -6.48
C PHE A 210 -47.77 3.45 -6.31
N GLY A 211 -47.47 2.92 -5.12
CA GLY A 211 -46.22 2.23 -4.82
C GLY A 211 -45.98 1.03 -5.73
N LYS A 212 -47.00 0.18 -5.92
CA LYS A 212 -46.94 -0.99 -6.82
C LYS A 212 -46.75 -0.61 -8.28
N ASP A 213 -47.55 0.33 -8.79
CA ASP A 213 -47.47 0.76 -10.19
C ASP A 213 -46.10 1.37 -10.51
N HIS A 214 -45.59 2.19 -9.60
CA HIS A 214 -44.29 2.81 -9.78
C HIS A 214 -43.15 1.78 -9.61
N ALA A 215 -43.25 0.83 -8.68
CA ALA A 215 -42.30 -0.27 -8.55
C ALA A 215 -42.26 -1.15 -9.80
N ALA A 216 -43.41 -1.46 -10.41
CA ALA A 216 -43.49 -2.25 -11.64
C ALA A 216 -42.83 -1.53 -12.83
N LYS A 217 -43.01 -0.21 -12.95
CA LYS A 217 -42.34 0.63 -13.95
C LYS A 217 -40.82 0.65 -13.74
N GLU A 218 -40.37 0.80 -12.49
CA GLU A 218 -38.95 0.77 -12.13
C GLU A 218 -38.31 -0.59 -12.43
N LEU A 219 -38.96 -1.70 -12.08
CA LEU A 219 -38.48 -3.05 -12.39
C LEU A 219 -38.38 -3.31 -13.89
N THR A 220 -39.38 -2.85 -14.66
CA THR A 220 -39.37 -2.95 -16.12
C THR A 220 -38.21 -2.15 -16.73
N ALA A 221 -37.92 -0.95 -16.20
CA ALA A 221 -36.81 -0.12 -16.66
C ALA A 221 -35.43 -0.68 -16.27
N LEU A 222 -35.31 -1.32 -15.10
CA LEU A 222 -34.05 -1.89 -14.61
C LEU A 222 -33.71 -3.25 -15.23
N GLY A 223 -34.71 -3.99 -15.70
CA GLY A 223 -34.58 -5.35 -16.19
C GLY A 223 -34.21 -6.34 -15.08
N ASP A 224 -33.54 -7.44 -15.44
CA ASP A 224 -33.05 -8.43 -14.47
C ASP A 224 -31.79 -7.92 -13.76
N VAL A 225 -32.01 -7.27 -12.60
CA VAL A 225 -30.93 -6.72 -11.77
C VAL A 225 -29.97 -7.82 -11.28
N GLN A 226 -30.46 -9.02 -10.96
CA GLN A 226 -29.63 -10.10 -10.41
C GLN A 226 -28.73 -10.69 -11.49
N ALA A 227 -29.23 -10.88 -12.72
CA ALA A 227 -28.40 -11.28 -13.86
C ALA A 227 -27.34 -10.22 -14.17
N ARG A 228 -27.70 -8.93 -14.18
CA ARG A 228 -26.74 -7.83 -14.40
C ARG A 228 -25.65 -7.78 -13.32
N LEU A 229 -26.01 -7.96 -12.04
CA LEU A 229 -25.04 -8.00 -10.94
C LEU A 229 -24.13 -9.24 -11.03
N LYS A 230 -24.64 -10.38 -11.50
CA LYS A 230 -23.83 -11.57 -11.78
C LYS A 230 -22.80 -11.32 -12.88
N GLU A 231 -23.20 -10.67 -13.98
CA GLU A 231 -22.28 -10.26 -15.05
C GLU A 231 -21.23 -9.28 -14.55
N ILE A 232 -21.63 -8.26 -13.78
CA ILE A 232 -20.72 -7.29 -13.15
C ILE A 232 -19.70 -8.02 -12.28
N ASN A 233 -20.12 -8.95 -11.41
CA ASN A 233 -19.20 -9.74 -10.58
C ASN A 233 -18.19 -10.52 -11.42
N GLY A 234 -18.64 -11.13 -12.53
CA GLY A 234 -17.77 -11.80 -13.49
C GLY A 234 -16.70 -10.87 -14.05
N TYR A 235 -17.12 -9.73 -14.60
CA TYR A 235 -16.19 -8.75 -15.15
C TYR A 235 -15.25 -8.15 -14.10
N VAL A 236 -15.74 -7.86 -12.90
CA VAL A 236 -14.92 -7.37 -11.78
C VAL A 236 -13.79 -8.35 -11.45
N ARG A 237 -14.08 -9.66 -11.38
CA ARG A 237 -13.09 -10.69 -11.07
C ARG A 237 -12.01 -10.84 -12.15
N GLU A 238 -12.33 -10.50 -13.40
CA GLU A 238 -11.41 -10.57 -14.52
C GLU A 238 -10.50 -9.33 -14.64
N LEU A 239 -10.85 -8.22 -13.98
CA LEU A 239 -10.02 -7.02 -13.98
C LEU A 239 -8.69 -7.28 -13.28
N LYS A 240 -7.60 -7.17 -14.03
CA LYS A 240 -6.23 -7.23 -13.51
C LYS A 240 -5.51 -5.94 -13.83
N VAL A 241 -4.93 -5.32 -12.81
CA VAL A 241 -4.04 -4.17 -12.99
C VAL A 241 -2.66 -4.73 -13.38
N PRO A 242 -2.11 -4.36 -14.55
CA PRO A 242 -0.78 -4.80 -14.94
C PRO A 242 0.28 -4.27 -13.96
N PRO A 243 1.29 -5.07 -13.60
CA PRO A 243 2.33 -4.66 -12.67
C PRO A 243 3.16 -3.51 -13.25
N THR A 244 3.64 -2.63 -12.37
CA THR A 244 4.51 -1.51 -12.76
C THR A 244 5.88 -2.04 -13.24
N PRO A 245 6.33 -1.68 -14.45
CA PRO A 245 7.64 -2.06 -14.97
C PRO A 245 8.79 -1.63 -14.06
N GLN A 246 9.86 -2.42 -14.03
CA GLN A 246 11.10 -2.14 -13.29
C GLN A 246 12.27 -2.00 -14.26
N GLN A 247 13.28 -1.23 -13.87
CA GLN A 247 14.51 -1.09 -14.66
C GLN A 247 15.39 -2.35 -14.53
N PRO A 248 16.18 -2.71 -15.57
CA PRO A 248 16.24 -2.07 -16.89
C PRO A 248 14.98 -2.40 -17.72
N PHE A 249 14.54 -1.42 -18.51
CA PHE A 249 13.35 -1.57 -19.35
C PHE A 249 13.66 -2.31 -20.65
N GLU A 250 12.65 -3.00 -21.19
CA GLU A 250 12.67 -3.49 -22.57
C GLU A 250 12.10 -2.44 -23.53
N GLN A 251 12.50 -2.51 -24.80
CA GLN A 251 11.99 -1.59 -25.82
C GLN A 251 10.46 -1.72 -25.99
N GLY A 252 9.76 -0.61 -25.90
CA GLY A 252 8.29 -0.51 -25.98
C GLY A 252 7.55 -0.94 -24.71
N GLN A 253 8.24 -1.34 -23.65
CA GLN A 253 7.62 -1.86 -22.44
C GLN A 253 6.76 -0.80 -21.74
N LEU A 254 7.23 0.46 -21.65
CA LEU A 254 6.47 1.51 -20.97
C LEU A 254 5.21 1.91 -21.76
N ALA A 255 5.33 1.95 -23.08
CA ALA A 255 4.21 2.21 -23.97
C ALA A 255 3.14 1.12 -23.87
N GLN A 256 3.55 -0.16 -23.84
CA GLN A 256 2.62 -1.27 -23.70
C GLN A 256 1.94 -1.27 -22.33
N TRP A 257 2.70 -1.06 -21.25
CA TRP A 257 2.14 -0.95 -19.91
C TRP A 257 1.08 0.16 -19.78
N LEU A 258 1.33 1.35 -20.34
CA LEU A 258 0.35 2.43 -20.36
C LEU A 258 -0.94 2.07 -21.12
N ARG A 259 -0.81 1.38 -22.25
CA ARG A 259 -1.98 0.92 -23.04
C ARG A 259 -2.81 -0.09 -22.25
N ASP A 260 -2.15 -1.02 -21.56
CA ASP A 260 -2.83 -2.03 -20.74
C ASP A 260 -3.51 -1.38 -19.53
N LEU A 261 -2.88 -0.42 -18.86
CA LEU A 261 -3.51 0.39 -17.81
C LEU A 261 -4.74 1.14 -18.33
N ALA A 262 -4.64 1.79 -19.50
CA ALA A 262 -5.75 2.52 -20.10
C ALA A 262 -6.92 1.58 -20.44
N LYS A 263 -6.63 0.37 -20.94
CA LYS A 263 -7.63 -0.67 -21.20
C LYS A 263 -8.33 -1.11 -19.92
N THR A 264 -7.58 -1.42 -18.86
CA THR A 264 -8.14 -1.83 -17.56
C THR A 264 -8.97 -0.70 -16.95
N ARG A 265 -8.47 0.55 -16.98
CA ARG A 265 -9.20 1.73 -16.48
C ARG A 265 -10.52 1.94 -17.23
N LYS A 266 -10.51 1.83 -18.57
CA LYS A 266 -11.72 1.94 -19.40
C LYS A 266 -12.73 0.84 -19.07
N ALA A 267 -12.27 -0.41 -18.90
CA ALA A 267 -13.11 -1.52 -18.51
C ALA A 267 -13.74 -1.29 -17.11
N ALA A 268 -12.94 -0.88 -16.13
CA ALA A 268 -13.43 -0.57 -14.78
C ALA A 268 -14.51 0.52 -14.79
N VAL A 269 -14.32 1.60 -15.56
CA VAL A 269 -15.32 2.68 -15.71
C VAL A 269 -16.61 2.17 -16.40
N ALA A 270 -16.49 1.31 -17.41
CA ALA A 270 -17.65 0.73 -18.07
C ALA A 270 -18.46 -0.18 -17.13
N ILE A 271 -17.78 -1.01 -16.35
CA ILE A 271 -18.40 -1.89 -15.35
C ILE A 271 -19.03 -1.06 -14.21
N TYR A 272 -18.43 0.08 -13.89
CA TYR A 272 -18.94 1.01 -12.88
C TYR A 272 -20.27 1.66 -13.25
N HIS A 273 -20.46 2.00 -14.52
CA HIS A 273 -21.56 2.82 -15.01
C HIS A 273 -22.97 2.43 -14.51
N PRO A 274 -23.38 1.14 -14.53
CA PRO A 274 -24.72 0.73 -14.05
C PRO A 274 -24.89 0.73 -12.52
N ILE A 275 -23.80 0.72 -11.74
CA ILE A 275 -23.86 0.50 -10.28
C ILE A 275 -24.63 1.60 -9.54
N PRO A 276 -24.40 2.91 -9.78
CA PRO A 276 -25.14 3.97 -9.09
C PRO A 276 -26.65 3.92 -9.33
N GLU A 277 -27.06 3.53 -10.54
CA GLU A 277 -28.46 3.39 -10.91
C GLU A 277 -29.12 2.23 -10.13
N ILE A 278 -28.48 1.05 -10.13
CA ILE A 278 -28.95 -0.13 -9.39
C ILE A 278 -29.08 0.20 -7.91
N LYS A 279 -28.05 0.81 -7.31
CA LYS A 279 -28.04 1.19 -5.89
C LYS A 279 -29.20 2.11 -5.52
N LYS A 280 -29.53 3.07 -6.39
CA LYS A 280 -30.60 4.05 -6.17
C LYS A 280 -31.99 3.45 -6.35
N ARG A 281 -32.21 2.64 -7.39
CA ARG A 281 -33.54 2.27 -7.87
C ARG A 281 -33.98 0.85 -7.52
N ALA A 282 -33.05 -0.10 -7.45
CA ALA A 282 -33.37 -1.51 -7.21
C ALA A 282 -33.52 -1.82 -5.72
N TYR A 283 -34.54 -2.61 -5.38
CA TYR A 283 -34.57 -3.37 -4.12
C TYR A 283 -33.56 -4.50 -4.20
N LEU A 284 -32.71 -4.59 -3.19
CA LEU A 284 -31.76 -5.68 -3.02
C LEU A 284 -32.02 -6.25 -1.62
N PRO A 285 -32.25 -7.57 -1.52
CA PRO A 285 -32.56 -8.20 -0.24
C PRO A 285 -31.34 -8.14 0.68
N ASN A 286 -31.55 -8.22 1.99
CA ASN A 286 -30.46 -8.31 2.96
C ASN A 286 -30.33 -9.77 3.40
N ASN A 287 -29.36 -10.48 2.83
CA ASN A 287 -29.22 -11.93 3.00
C ASN A 287 -28.11 -12.25 4.00
N VAL A 288 -28.28 -13.30 4.78
CA VAL A 288 -27.19 -13.88 5.58
C VAL A 288 -26.23 -14.74 4.73
N PRO A 289 -26.69 -15.64 3.85
CA PRO A 289 -25.79 -16.41 3.00
C PRO A 289 -25.19 -15.56 1.87
N THR A 290 -24.00 -15.95 1.39
CA THR A 290 -23.31 -15.24 0.30
C THR A 290 -23.77 -15.69 -1.08
N VAL A 291 -23.43 -14.90 -2.11
CA VAL A 291 -23.71 -15.24 -3.51
C VAL A 291 -23.03 -16.54 -3.96
N GLU A 292 -21.87 -16.88 -3.39
CA GLU A 292 -21.20 -18.17 -3.60
C GLU A 292 -22.00 -19.35 -3.04
N GLN A 293 -22.83 -19.11 -2.02
CA GLN A 293 -23.73 -20.10 -1.42
C GLN A 293 -25.08 -20.18 -2.14
N GLY A 294 -25.23 -19.46 -3.27
CA GLY A 294 -26.46 -19.42 -4.07
C GLY A 294 -27.46 -18.35 -3.64
N ALA A 295 -27.09 -17.45 -2.73
CA ALA A 295 -27.94 -16.31 -2.36
C ALA A 295 -28.03 -15.27 -3.50
N PRO A 296 -29.11 -14.48 -3.58
CA PRO A 296 -29.14 -13.32 -4.46
C PRO A 296 -28.14 -12.25 -4.00
N TYR A 297 -27.68 -11.43 -4.94
CA TYR A 297 -26.84 -10.26 -4.66
C TYR A 297 -27.60 -9.25 -3.79
N ASP A 298 -26.92 -8.73 -2.78
CA ASP A 298 -27.44 -7.75 -1.84
C ASP A 298 -26.83 -6.35 -2.00
N MET A 299 -27.22 -5.40 -1.14
CA MET A 299 -26.66 -4.05 -1.16
C MET A 299 -25.16 -4.02 -0.79
N GLN A 300 -24.71 -4.95 0.06
CA GLN A 300 -23.30 -5.02 0.46
C GLN A 300 -22.43 -5.49 -0.70
N ASP A 301 -22.92 -6.40 -1.54
CA ASP A 301 -22.27 -6.80 -2.79
C ASP A 301 -22.08 -5.61 -3.73
N VAL A 302 -23.13 -4.81 -3.92
CA VAL A 302 -23.07 -3.62 -4.78
C VAL A 302 -22.09 -2.60 -4.23
N ASP A 303 -22.06 -2.39 -2.91
CA ASP A 303 -21.09 -1.52 -2.26
C ASP A 303 -19.65 -2.06 -2.37
N ARG A 304 -19.46 -3.38 -2.33
CA ARG A 304 -18.17 -4.03 -2.60
C ARG A 304 -17.71 -3.77 -4.03
N PHE A 305 -18.60 -3.88 -5.02
CA PHE A 305 -18.26 -3.58 -6.42
C PHE A 305 -17.91 -2.10 -6.62
N ASP A 306 -18.72 -1.17 -6.09
CA ASP A 306 -18.46 0.28 -6.16
C ASP A 306 -17.09 0.61 -5.56
N ARG A 307 -16.78 0.09 -4.37
CA ARG A 307 -15.49 0.31 -3.72
C ARG A 307 -14.33 -0.26 -4.52
N HIS A 308 -14.42 -1.53 -4.93
CA HIS A 308 -13.33 -2.20 -5.61
C HIS A 308 -12.99 -1.56 -6.96
N LEU A 309 -14.00 -1.15 -7.74
CA LEU A 309 -13.78 -0.45 -9.02
C LEU A 309 -13.14 0.93 -8.82
N ARG A 310 -13.55 1.65 -7.78
CA ARG A 310 -12.91 2.93 -7.39
C ARG A 310 -11.47 2.72 -6.93
N GLU A 311 -11.20 1.67 -6.15
CA GLU A 311 -9.85 1.29 -5.74
C GLU A 311 -8.96 0.94 -6.94
N ILE A 312 -9.46 0.20 -7.94
CA ILE A 312 -8.72 -0.10 -9.17
C ILE A 312 -8.35 1.19 -9.90
N VAL A 313 -9.31 2.08 -10.16
CA VAL A 313 -9.05 3.34 -10.88
C VAL A 313 -8.08 4.22 -10.08
N GLY A 314 -8.28 4.34 -8.77
CA GLY A 314 -7.37 5.09 -7.89
C GLY A 314 -5.97 4.50 -7.84
N SER A 315 -5.83 3.17 -7.82
CA SER A 315 -4.55 2.46 -7.86
C SER A 315 -3.80 2.70 -9.17
N ILE A 316 -4.51 2.67 -10.31
CA ILE A 316 -3.94 2.99 -11.62
C ILE A 316 -3.45 4.45 -11.65
N ASP A 317 -4.30 5.40 -11.25
CA ASP A 317 -3.98 6.82 -11.31
C ASP A 317 -2.79 7.16 -10.36
N ASN A 318 -2.77 6.59 -9.15
CA ASN A 318 -1.64 6.72 -8.22
C ASN A 318 -0.37 6.03 -8.72
N GLY A 319 -0.49 4.84 -9.30
CA GLY A 319 0.64 4.09 -9.86
C GLY A 319 1.33 4.83 -11.00
N VAL A 320 0.54 5.42 -11.92
CA VAL A 320 1.04 6.28 -13.01
C VAL A 320 1.76 7.50 -12.44
N LYS A 321 1.19 8.15 -11.42
CA LYS A 321 1.80 9.32 -10.78
C LYS A 321 3.16 8.97 -10.14
N SER A 322 3.20 7.98 -9.26
CA SER A 322 4.44 7.58 -8.57
C SER A 322 5.49 7.09 -9.56
N PHE A 323 5.09 6.36 -10.59
CA PHE A 323 6.01 5.93 -11.65
C PHE A 323 6.57 7.11 -12.44
N THR A 324 5.75 8.12 -12.75
CA THR A 324 6.20 9.34 -13.45
C THR A 324 7.28 10.08 -12.66
N GLU A 325 7.10 10.20 -11.34
CA GLU A 325 8.08 10.84 -10.44
C GLU A 325 9.39 10.04 -10.43
N ASN A 326 9.33 8.73 -10.23
CA ASN A 326 10.51 7.86 -10.25
C ASN A 326 11.25 7.86 -11.59
N LEU A 327 10.51 7.80 -12.71
CA LEU A 327 11.08 7.85 -14.06
C LEU A 327 11.77 9.20 -14.30
N THR A 328 11.18 10.30 -13.83
CA THR A 328 11.77 11.63 -13.94
C THR A 328 13.09 11.70 -13.17
N HIS A 329 13.14 11.16 -11.95
CA HIS A 329 14.39 11.09 -11.18
C HIS A 329 15.46 10.23 -11.85
N ALA A 330 15.09 9.08 -12.42
CA ALA A 330 16.03 8.23 -13.14
C ALA A 330 16.62 8.95 -14.37
N VAL A 331 15.79 9.63 -15.16
CA VAL A 331 16.25 10.41 -16.32
C VAL A 331 17.15 11.58 -15.90
N GLN A 332 16.81 12.30 -14.82
CA GLN A 332 17.64 13.38 -14.28
C GLN A 332 18.98 12.88 -13.75
N PHE A 333 19.01 11.71 -13.11
CA PHE A 333 20.24 11.07 -12.67
C PHE A 333 21.15 10.77 -13.87
N GLU A 334 20.61 10.16 -14.92
CA GLU A 334 21.41 9.86 -16.11
C GLU A 334 21.89 11.11 -16.85
N THR A 335 21.06 12.17 -16.90
CA THR A 335 21.46 13.44 -17.49
C THR A 335 22.74 13.99 -16.86
N ARG A 336 22.84 13.96 -15.52
CA ARG A 336 24.04 14.41 -14.79
C ARG A 336 25.23 13.49 -15.02
N ASN A 337 24.99 12.20 -15.14
CA ASN A 337 26.06 11.22 -15.38
C ASN A 337 26.65 11.32 -16.79
N LEU A 338 25.96 11.95 -17.75
CA LEU A 338 26.54 12.15 -19.09
C LEU A 338 27.77 13.08 -19.05
N GLU A 339 27.83 14.02 -18.11
CA GLU A 339 28.97 14.93 -17.92
C GLU A 339 30.26 14.19 -17.56
N PHE A 340 30.16 13.00 -16.97
CA PHE A 340 31.33 12.18 -16.66
C PHE A 340 32.12 11.82 -17.94
N TYR A 341 31.43 11.45 -19.01
CA TYR A 341 32.05 11.06 -20.28
C TYR A 341 32.56 12.27 -21.09
N ASP A 342 32.06 13.49 -20.82
CA ASP A 342 32.56 14.72 -21.46
C ASP A 342 34.02 14.99 -21.12
N ASN A 343 34.46 14.56 -19.94
CA ASN A 343 35.79 14.86 -19.42
C ASN A 343 36.86 13.83 -19.85
N PHE A 344 36.49 12.81 -20.62
CA PHE A 344 37.44 11.79 -21.03
C PHE A 344 38.40 12.34 -22.09
N ASP A 345 39.67 12.45 -21.70
CA ASP A 345 40.75 12.87 -22.59
C ASP A 345 41.54 11.65 -23.10
N PRO A 346 41.48 11.33 -24.42
CA PRO A 346 42.25 10.22 -24.99
C PRO A 346 43.76 10.49 -25.09
N THR A 347 44.21 11.71 -24.80
CA THR A 347 45.63 12.12 -24.85
C THR A 347 46.31 12.09 -23.48
N ASP A 348 45.54 12.08 -22.40
CA ASP A 348 46.06 11.87 -21.06
C ASP A 348 46.38 10.38 -20.84
N PRO A 349 47.63 9.98 -20.51
CA PRO A 349 48.00 8.56 -20.44
C PRO A 349 47.22 7.74 -19.41
N GLU A 350 46.85 8.35 -18.28
CA GLU A 350 46.11 7.66 -17.23
C GLU A 350 44.65 7.42 -17.67
N GLN A 351 43.99 8.46 -18.19
CA GLN A 351 42.62 8.32 -18.71
C GLN A 351 42.56 7.46 -19.97
N GLN A 352 43.55 7.54 -20.84
CA GLN A 352 43.70 6.69 -22.01
C GLN A 352 43.61 5.21 -21.61
N MET A 353 44.42 4.80 -20.63
CA MET A 353 44.38 3.44 -20.11
C MET A 353 43.04 3.14 -19.41
N GLN A 354 42.64 3.96 -18.44
CA GLN A 354 41.54 3.63 -17.53
C GLN A 354 40.14 3.72 -18.17
N GLN A 355 39.92 4.65 -19.11
CA GLN A 355 38.60 4.92 -19.68
C GLN A 355 38.40 4.29 -21.07
N PHE A 356 39.47 3.91 -21.76
CA PHE A 356 39.38 3.40 -23.13
C PHE A 356 40.01 2.04 -23.30
N LEU A 357 41.28 1.87 -22.89
CA LEU A 357 42.11 0.74 -23.35
C LEU A 357 42.23 -0.42 -22.35
N LEU A 358 41.71 -0.28 -21.13
CA LEU A 358 41.64 -1.40 -20.19
C LEU A 358 40.74 -2.51 -20.75
N ALA A 359 41.10 -3.77 -20.49
CA ALA A 359 40.37 -4.94 -20.96
C ALA A 359 38.86 -4.87 -20.66
N GLY A 360 38.04 -4.95 -21.70
CA GLY A 360 36.57 -4.92 -21.60
C GLY A 360 35.95 -3.56 -21.26
N ARG A 361 36.75 -2.52 -21.00
CA ARG A 361 36.25 -1.20 -20.58
C ARG A 361 35.43 -0.50 -21.66
N ALA A 362 35.87 -0.57 -22.91
CA ALA A 362 35.11 0.02 -24.02
C ALA A 362 33.72 -0.63 -24.17
N ASP A 363 33.62 -1.94 -24.01
CA ASP A 363 32.35 -2.65 -24.12
C ASP A 363 31.44 -2.43 -22.90
N GLU A 364 32.01 -2.19 -21.72
CA GLU A 364 31.28 -1.72 -20.56
C GLU A 364 30.66 -0.33 -20.82
N ILE A 365 31.45 0.65 -21.23
CA ILE A 365 30.97 2.01 -21.49
C ILE A 365 29.92 2.04 -22.62
N ARG A 366 30.12 1.27 -23.70
CA ARG A 366 29.12 1.12 -24.76
C ARG A 366 27.79 0.59 -24.23
N ARG A 367 27.82 -0.44 -23.38
CA ARG A 367 26.61 -1.00 -22.75
C ARG A 367 25.94 0.00 -21.81
N GLU A 368 26.72 0.75 -21.04
CA GLU A 368 26.19 1.82 -20.18
C GLU A 368 25.48 2.89 -21.00
N LEU A 369 26.11 3.41 -22.05
CA LEU A 369 25.52 4.44 -22.92
C LEU A 369 24.29 3.93 -23.67
N ALA A 370 24.30 2.67 -24.14
CA ALA A 370 23.14 2.03 -24.75
C ALA A 370 21.96 1.89 -23.76
N SER A 371 22.25 1.51 -22.50
CA SER A 371 21.25 1.43 -21.44
C SER A 371 20.63 2.80 -21.13
N LYS A 372 21.46 3.86 -21.06
CA LYS A 372 20.99 5.24 -20.89
C LYS A 372 20.12 5.69 -22.07
N HIS A 373 20.53 5.38 -23.30
CA HIS A 373 19.75 5.68 -24.51
C HIS A 373 18.37 5.03 -24.45
N LEU A 374 18.30 3.74 -24.09
CA LEU A 374 17.05 3.00 -23.97
C LEU A 374 16.14 3.60 -22.89
N LEU A 375 16.68 3.91 -21.70
CA LEU A 375 15.92 4.54 -20.63
C LEU A 375 15.29 5.87 -21.07
N VAL A 376 16.08 6.75 -21.68
CA VAL A 376 15.59 8.07 -22.11
C VAL A 376 14.59 7.94 -23.27
N SER A 377 14.81 6.99 -24.18
CA SER A 377 13.90 6.69 -25.29
C SER A 377 12.53 6.20 -24.80
N GLU A 378 12.51 5.22 -23.90
CA GLU A 378 11.28 4.75 -23.25
C GLU A 378 10.59 5.87 -22.49
N ALA A 379 11.37 6.72 -21.81
CA ALA A 379 10.84 7.89 -21.12
C ALA A 379 10.22 8.92 -22.08
N ALA A 380 10.80 9.16 -23.25
CA ALA A 380 10.24 10.07 -24.23
C ALA A 380 8.90 9.55 -24.78
N GLU A 381 8.82 8.27 -25.16
CA GLU A 381 7.57 7.66 -25.62
C GLU A 381 6.50 7.64 -24.51
N TYR A 382 6.89 7.39 -23.26
CA TYR A 382 6.01 7.53 -22.10
C TYR A 382 5.43 8.94 -21.98
N ALA A 383 6.28 9.97 -22.05
CA ALA A 383 5.87 11.37 -21.95
C ALA A 383 4.95 11.77 -23.12
N LYS A 384 5.24 11.29 -24.33
CA LYS A 384 4.41 11.51 -25.53
C LYS A 384 3.01 10.96 -25.38
N LEU A 385 2.88 9.70 -24.91
CA LEU A 385 1.59 9.05 -24.72
C LEU A 385 0.71 9.75 -23.69
N LEU A 386 1.33 10.27 -22.62
CA LEU A 386 0.63 11.04 -21.58
C LEU A 386 0.51 12.53 -21.90
N LYS A 387 1.06 13.01 -23.03
CA LYS A 387 1.14 14.43 -23.39
C LYS A 387 1.79 15.29 -22.31
N HIS A 388 2.83 14.76 -21.66
CA HIS A 388 3.61 15.48 -20.67
C HIS A 388 4.48 16.54 -21.34
N ASP A 389 4.61 17.70 -20.72
CA ASP A 389 5.46 18.82 -21.18
C ASP A 389 6.97 18.49 -21.26
N THR A 390 7.40 17.37 -20.67
CA THR A 390 8.80 16.91 -20.68
C THR A 390 9.19 16.16 -21.95
N TYR A 391 8.27 15.92 -22.89
CA TYR A 391 8.55 15.14 -24.12
C TYR A 391 9.72 15.71 -24.92
N GLU A 392 9.67 17.00 -25.29
CA GLU A 392 10.72 17.64 -26.10
C GLU A 392 12.07 17.64 -25.39
N ALA A 393 12.09 17.87 -24.08
CA ALA A 393 13.31 17.82 -23.28
C ALA A 393 13.92 16.40 -23.27
N ARG A 394 13.10 15.35 -23.22
CA ARG A 394 13.57 13.96 -23.30
C ARG A 394 14.09 13.62 -24.70
N VAL A 395 13.45 14.10 -25.76
CA VAL A 395 13.95 13.94 -27.15
C VAL A 395 15.32 14.61 -27.33
N ALA A 396 15.50 15.83 -26.81
CA ALA A 396 16.79 16.50 -26.84
C ALA A 396 17.87 15.71 -26.05
N LEU A 397 17.49 15.08 -24.94
CA LEU A 397 18.40 14.24 -24.17
C LEU A 397 18.80 12.96 -24.91
N ILE A 398 17.93 12.34 -25.70
CA ILE A 398 18.29 11.19 -26.57
C ILE A 398 19.43 11.61 -27.51
N ALA A 399 19.26 12.74 -28.22
CA ALA A 399 20.29 13.26 -29.12
C ALA A 399 21.60 13.55 -28.38
N ARG A 400 21.53 14.03 -27.13
CA ARG A 400 22.72 14.22 -26.29
C ARG A 400 23.42 12.91 -25.93
N VAL A 401 22.69 11.83 -25.60
CA VAL A 401 23.29 10.51 -25.35
C VAL A 401 24.00 10.00 -26.61
N GLU A 402 23.39 10.16 -27.77
CA GLU A 402 23.98 9.77 -29.07
C GLU A 402 25.25 10.55 -29.38
N GLU A 403 25.26 11.86 -29.13
CA GLU A 403 26.45 12.70 -29.27
C GLU A 403 27.60 12.24 -28.36
N VAL A 404 27.28 11.96 -27.08
CA VAL A 404 28.26 11.46 -26.10
C VAL A 404 28.84 10.11 -26.54
N ALA A 405 28.00 9.21 -27.03
CA ALA A 405 28.44 7.90 -27.55
C ALA A 405 29.33 8.04 -28.78
N ALA A 406 28.95 8.89 -29.74
CA ALA A 406 29.78 9.14 -30.92
C ALA A 406 31.14 9.74 -30.55
N ARG A 407 31.18 10.69 -29.61
CA ARG A 407 32.43 11.26 -29.11
C ARG A 407 33.27 10.22 -28.37
N TYR A 408 32.65 9.36 -27.57
CA TYR A 408 33.36 8.27 -26.89
C TYR A 408 34.08 7.37 -27.91
N GLU A 409 33.39 6.93 -28.97
CA GLU A 409 34.02 6.11 -30.02
C GLU A 409 35.14 6.84 -30.76
N SER A 410 34.97 8.13 -31.04
CA SER A 410 36.03 8.96 -31.63
C SER A 410 37.25 9.04 -30.71
N ASN A 411 37.04 9.23 -29.40
CA ASN A 411 38.11 9.29 -28.41
C ASN A 411 38.77 7.93 -28.21
N HIS A 412 38.02 6.84 -28.18
CA HIS A 412 38.54 5.47 -28.11
C HIS A 412 39.45 5.17 -29.31
N LYS A 413 39.02 5.53 -30.52
CA LYS A 413 39.86 5.40 -31.72
C LYS A 413 41.15 6.22 -31.60
N LYS A 414 41.07 7.46 -31.12
CA LYS A 414 42.24 8.32 -30.90
C LYS A 414 43.18 7.75 -29.83
N ALA A 415 42.63 7.18 -28.75
CA ALA A 415 43.40 6.48 -27.72
C ALA A 415 44.19 5.30 -28.30
N LEU A 416 43.54 4.47 -29.13
CA LEU A 416 44.21 3.38 -29.86
C LEU A 416 45.26 3.89 -30.86
N GLU A 417 45.06 5.04 -31.50
CA GLU A 417 46.06 5.63 -32.39
C GLU A 417 47.31 6.13 -31.65
N LEU A 418 47.16 6.50 -30.37
CA LEU A 418 48.21 7.10 -29.54
C LEU A 418 48.98 6.08 -28.68
N VAL A 419 48.37 4.95 -28.33
CA VAL A 419 49.02 3.93 -27.49
C VAL A 419 50.26 3.36 -28.18
N ARG A 420 51.36 3.28 -27.45
CA ARG A 420 52.66 2.74 -27.89
C ARG A 420 53.19 1.77 -26.86
N MET A 421 54.12 0.91 -27.29
CA MET A 421 54.96 0.19 -26.34
C MET A 421 55.75 1.18 -25.50
N PRO A 422 55.97 0.91 -24.20
CA PRO A 422 56.76 1.81 -23.36
C PRO A 422 58.17 1.93 -23.91
N LYS A 423 58.81 3.08 -23.69
CA LYS A 423 60.19 3.30 -24.10
C LYS A 423 61.11 2.31 -23.38
N ALA A 424 62.05 1.73 -24.12
CA ALA A 424 63.09 0.89 -23.54
C ALA A 424 63.96 1.69 -22.57
N ALA A 425 64.10 1.20 -21.34
CA ALA A 425 65.05 1.71 -20.37
C ALA A 425 66.48 1.25 -20.68
N THR A 426 66.63 0.08 -21.31
CA THR A 426 67.92 -0.49 -21.71
C THR A 426 67.76 -1.36 -22.95
N THR A 427 68.85 -1.49 -23.72
CA THR A 427 68.99 -2.38 -24.89
C THR A 427 69.99 -3.50 -24.64
N ASP A 428 70.28 -3.80 -23.37
CA ASP A 428 71.18 -4.88 -22.96
C ASP A 428 70.67 -6.25 -23.46
N SER A 429 71.49 -6.93 -24.25
CA SER A 429 71.17 -8.24 -24.82
C SER A 429 70.99 -9.31 -23.74
N ASP A 430 71.76 -9.24 -22.66
CA ASP A 430 71.78 -10.27 -21.62
C ASP A 430 70.48 -10.19 -20.81
N LEU A 431 70.02 -8.97 -20.48
CA LEU A 431 68.73 -8.76 -19.83
C LEU A 431 67.56 -9.18 -20.73
N THR A 432 67.69 -8.98 -22.04
CA THR A 432 66.67 -9.37 -23.01
C THR A 432 66.56 -10.90 -23.10
N GLU A 433 67.70 -11.60 -23.13
CA GLU A 433 67.76 -13.06 -23.10
C GLU A 433 67.17 -13.60 -21.80
N ILE A 434 67.59 -13.07 -20.65
CA ILE A 434 67.03 -13.41 -19.33
C ILE A 434 65.51 -13.26 -19.30
N ALA A 435 64.98 -12.15 -19.85
CA ALA A 435 63.55 -11.90 -19.89
C ALA A 435 62.83 -12.95 -20.76
N LEU A 436 63.32 -13.22 -21.97
CA LEU A 436 62.75 -14.22 -22.87
C LEU A 436 62.77 -15.63 -22.29
N GLU A 437 63.90 -16.05 -21.71
CA GLU A 437 64.03 -17.36 -21.07
C GLU A 437 63.08 -17.50 -19.89
N THR A 438 62.97 -16.45 -19.06
CA THR A 438 62.11 -16.47 -17.87
C THR A 438 60.63 -16.54 -18.24
N LEU A 439 60.21 -15.75 -19.22
CA LEU A 439 58.83 -15.71 -19.69
C LEU A 439 58.41 -17.01 -20.42
N LYS A 440 59.35 -17.74 -21.04
CA LYS A 440 59.08 -19.01 -21.75
C LYS A 440 59.10 -20.26 -20.85
N LYS A 441 59.38 -20.13 -19.55
CA LYS A 441 59.41 -21.29 -18.65
C LYS A 441 58.01 -21.91 -18.60
N SER A 442 57.93 -23.24 -18.76
CA SER A 442 56.67 -24.01 -18.80
C SER A 442 55.83 -23.96 -17.52
N LYS A 443 56.33 -23.34 -16.44
CA LYS A 443 55.55 -23.11 -15.22
C LYS A 443 54.65 -21.87 -15.29
N TYR A 444 54.76 -21.08 -16.36
CA TYR A 444 54.00 -19.85 -16.58
C TYR A 444 53.09 -20.01 -17.81
N ASP A 445 51.94 -20.65 -17.61
CA ASP A 445 50.96 -20.92 -18.69
C ASP A 445 50.18 -19.68 -19.13
N ASP A 446 50.31 -18.56 -18.41
CA ASP A 446 49.62 -17.29 -18.60
C ASP A 446 50.41 -16.29 -19.48
N VAL A 447 51.57 -16.69 -19.99
CA VAL A 447 52.35 -15.92 -20.97
C VAL A 447 51.96 -16.35 -22.37
N GLY A 448 51.38 -15.42 -23.13
CA GLY A 448 50.99 -15.63 -24.51
C GLY A 448 52.15 -15.52 -25.49
N GLU A 449 51.83 -15.53 -26.79
CA GLU A 449 52.82 -15.32 -27.84
C GLU A 449 53.38 -13.89 -27.77
N ILE A 450 54.67 -13.74 -27.47
CA ILE A 450 55.32 -12.44 -27.37
C ILE A 450 55.63 -11.91 -28.78
N LYS A 451 54.92 -10.86 -29.22
CA LYS A 451 55.17 -10.18 -30.51
C LYS A 451 56.30 -9.17 -30.45
N ARG A 452 56.42 -8.45 -29.32
CA ARG A 452 57.52 -7.54 -29.01
C ARG A 452 57.79 -7.56 -27.52
N LEU A 453 59.06 -7.42 -27.14
CA LEU A 453 59.52 -7.35 -25.77
C LEU A 453 60.35 -6.07 -25.59
N VAL A 454 60.06 -5.32 -24.52
CA VAL A 454 60.80 -4.13 -24.14
C VAL A 454 61.10 -4.15 -22.65
N ILE A 455 62.36 -4.00 -22.27
CA ILE A 455 62.72 -3.78 -20.87
C ILE A 455 62.43 -2.33 -20.53
N ASN A 456 61.38 -2.10 -19.73
CA ASN A 456 60.85 -0.76 -19.47
C ASN A 456 61.33 -0.15 -18.15
N THR A 457 62.12 -0.88 -17.35
CA THR A 457 62.86 -0.33 -16.20
C THR A 457 64.29 -0.85 -16.16
N GLU A 458 65.23 -0.06 -15.65
CA GLU A 458 66.59 -0.53 -15.39
C GLU A 458 66.64 -1.64 -14.33
N LYS A 459 67.70 -2.46 -14.35
CA LYS A 459 67.95 -3.45 -13.30
C LYS A 459 68.30 -2.75 -11.99
N ALA A 460 67.53 -3.03 -10.95
CA ALA A 460 67.74 -2.50 -9.61
C ALA A 460 68.00 -3.63 -8.62
N HIS A 461 69.03 -3.47 -7.80
CA HIS A 461 69.25 -4.30 -6.62
C HIS A 461 68.38 -3.80 -5.46
N ARG A 462 67.77 -4.72 -4.72
CA ARG A 462 66.85 -4.43 -3.61
C ARG A 462 67.15 -5.33 -2.43
N THR A 463 66.96 -4.79 -1.24
CA THR A 463 67.04 -5.52 0.01
C THR A 463 65.79 -5.25 0.86
N GLN A 464 65.32 -6.26 1.60
CA GLN A 464 64.19 -6.12 2.51
C GLN A 464 64.39 -7.02 3.72
N LYS A 465 64.11 -6.46 4.91
CA LYS A 465 64.08 -7.20 6.17
C LYS A 465 62.62 -7.45 6.55
N THR A 466 62.25 -8.69 6.81
CA THR A 466 60.96 -9.03 7.41
C THR A 466 61.18 -9.87 8.67
N SER A 467 60.24 -9.78 9.60
CA SER A 467 60.24 -10.59 10.82
C SER A 467 58.91 -11.30 10.95
N GLU A 468 58.96 -12.57 11.34
CA GLU A 468 57.80 -13.36 11.74
C GLU A 468 57.95 -13.71 13.21
N ALA A 469 56.93 -13.37 14.01
CA ALA A 469 56.90 -13.67 15.44
C ALA A 469 55.95 -14.84 15.69
N GLU A 470 56.50 -15.95 16.16
CA GLU A 470 55.74 -17.09 16.66
C GLU A 470 55.63 -16.96 18.18
N PHE A 471 54.41 -16.97 18.73
CA PHE A 471 54.17 -16.77 20.16
C PHE A 471 53.87 -18.10 20.85
N ASP A 472 54.82 -18.60 21.63
CA ASP A 472 54.72 -19.88 22.32
C ASP A 472 53.98 -19.79 23.67
N LYS A 473 53.92 -18.59 24.25
CA LYS A 473 53.31 -18.38 25.56
C LYS A 473 52.50 -17.09 25.61
N ILE A 474 51.24 -17.23 26.04
CA ILE A 474 50.35 -16.11 26.35
C ILE A 474 50.14 -16.12 27.85
N ASP A 475 50.63 -15.08 28.53
CA ASP A 475 50.41 -14.88 29.96
C ASP A 475 49.47 -13.69 30.16
N VAL A 476 48.42 -13.86 30.96
CA VAL A 476 47.45 -12.79 31.25
C VAL A 476 47.52 -12.49 32.74
N SER A 477 48.05 -11.32 33.08
CA SER A 477 48.16 -10.91 34.47
C SER A 477 46.78 -10.69 35.09
N ALA A 478 46.68 -10.75 36.42
CA ALA A 478 45.46 -10.44 37.16
C ALA A 478 44.94 -9.00 36.96
N SER A 479 45.77 -8.09 36.40
CA SER A 479 45.39 -6.72 36.00
C SER A 479 44.90 -6.62 34.54
N GLY A 480 44.77 -7.74 33.83
CA GLY A 480 44.31 -7.80 32.44
C GLY A 480 45.40 -7.48 31.39
N THR A 481 46.67 -7.47 31.77
CA THR A 481 47.78 -7.25 30.83
C THR A 481 48.17 -8.56 30.17
N VAL A 482 48.07 -8.63 28.84
CA VAL A 482 48.49 -9.79 28.05
C VAL A 482 49.96 -9.63 27.67
N THR A 483 50.79 -10.57 28.09
CA THR A 483 52.20 -10.68 27.69
C THR A 483 52.34 -11.86 26.75
N LEU A 484 52.79 -11.58 25.52
CA LEU A 484 53.10 -12.59 24.53
C LEU A 484 54.62 -12.81 24.52
N SER A 485 55.06 -14.06 24.73
CA SER A 485 56.46 -14.44 24.66
C SER A 485 56.63 -15.54 23.62
N GLY A 486 57.66 -15.44 22.79
CA GLY A 486 57.95 -16.43 21.76
C GLY A 486 59.19 -16.07 20.95
N THR A 487 59.32 -16.68 19.77
CA THR A 487 60.49 -16.57 18.89
C THR A 487 60.20 -15.63 17.72
N GLU A 488 61.05 -14.61 17.54
CA GLU A 488 61.03 -13.77 16.33
C GLU A 488 62.10 -14.27 15.35
N THR A 489 61.66 -14.80 14.21
CA THR A 489 62.54 -15.17 13.11
C THR A 489 62.62 -14.01 12.12
N THR A 490 63.82 -13.49 11.91
CA THR A 490 64.09 -12.42 10.94
C THR A 490 64.64 -13.01 9.64
N TYR A 491 64.04 -12.64 8.51
CA TYR A 491 64.52 -12.98 7.17
C TYR A 491 65.08 -11.75 6.46
N PHE A 492 66.19 -11.95 5.75
CA PHE A 492 66.83 -10.93 4.91
C PHE A 492 66.71 -11.35 3.45
N TYR A 493 65.91 -10.59 2.70
CA TYR A 493 65.74 -10.78 1.27
C TYR A 493 66.69 -9.86 0.53
N GLU A 494 67.40 -10.42 -0.44
CA GLU A 494 68.22 -9.68 -1.39
C GLU A 494 67.88 -10.17 -2.78
N TRP A 495 67.60 -9.25 -3.70
CA TRP A 495 67.27 -9.61 -5.07
C TRP A 495 67.60 -8.51 -6.07
N ASP A 496 67.85 -8.93 -7.30
CA ASP A 496 67.82 -8.04 -8.46
C ASP A 496 66.44 -8.07 -9.09
N GLN A 497 65.95 -6.92 -9.57
CA GLN A 497 64.68 -6.84 -10.29
C GLN A 497 64.72 -5.88 -11.46
N PHE A 498 63.90 -6.17 -12.46
CA PHE A 498 63.53 -5.24 -13.53
C PHE A 498 62.15 -5.61 -14.06
N GLN A 499 61.51 -4.70 -14.78
CA GLN A 499 60.23 -4.91 -15.43
C GLN A 499 60.42 -5.00 -16.94
N VAL A 500 59.59 -5.86 -17.54
CA VAL A 500 59.49 -6.05 -18.97
C VAL A 500 58.04 -5.83 -19.40
N ALA A 501 57.88 -5.13 -20.52
CA ALA A 501 56.61 -4.97 -21.22
C ALA A 501 56.61 -5.84 -22.47
N THR A 502 55.57 -6.64 -22.64
CA THR A 502 55.37 -7.51 -23.82
C THR A 502 54.07 -7.18 -24.52
N ALA A 503 54.07 -7.19 -25.85
CA ALA A 503 52.83 -7.16 -26.63
C ALA A 503 52.39 -8.59 -26.91
N GLU A 504 51.20 -8.96 -26.43
CA GLU A 504 50.71 -10.34 -26.48
C GLU A 504 49.24 -10.39 -26.95
N PRO A 505 48.85 -11.39 -27.76
CA PRO A 505 47.46 -11.58 -28.16
C PRO A 505 46.62 -12.13 -27.00
N VAL A 506 45.45 -11.55 -26.78
CA VAL A 506 44.42 -12.02 -25.87
C VAL A 506 43.10 -12.05 -26.65
N GLY A 507 42.71 -13.23 -27.13
CA GLY A 507 41.59 -13.37 -28.07
C GLY A 507 41.94 -12.78 -29.44
N ASP A 508 41.13 -11.82 -29.88
CA ASP A 508 41.27 -11.09 -31.16
C ASP A 508 42.04 -9.77 -31.05
N LYS A 509 42.48 -9.41 -29.84
CA LYS A 509 43.15 -8.14 -29.53
C LYS A 509 44.56 -8.37 -29.00
N PHE A 510 45.38 -7.32 -29.01
CA PHE A 510 46.69 -7.32 -28.36
C PHE A 510 46.68 -6.40 -27.14
N TYR A 511 47.40 -6.80 -26.10
CA TYR A 511 47.56 -6.01 -24.89
C TYR A 511 49.03 -5.89 -24.52
N ILE A 512 49.37 -4.79 -23.85
CA ILE A 512 50.68 -4.61 -23.23
C ILE A 512 50.65 -5.29 -21.85
N MET A 513 51.44 -6.34 -21.69
CA MET A 513 51.61 -7.06 -20.42
C MET A 513 52.86 -6.57 -19.72
N TYR A 514 52.74 -6.14 -18.46
CA TYR A 514 53.86 -5.72 -17.63
C TYR A 514 54.22 -6.82 -16.65
N SER A 515 55.42 -7.38 -16.78
CA SER A 515 55.93 -8.45 -15.92
C SER A 515 57.15 -7.99 -15.12
N THR A 516 57.10 -8.13 -13.80
CA THR A 516 58.24 -7.82 -12.92
C THR A 516 59.05 -9.09 -12.68
N LEU A 517 60.29 -9.10 -13.16
CA LEU A 517 61.22 -10.21 -13.00
C LEU A 517 62.10 -9.99 -11.78
N LYS A 518 62.29 -11.03 -10.97
CA LYS A 518 63.14 -11.01 -9.77
C LYS A 518 64.12 -12.18 -9.76
N TYR A 519 65.33 -11.92 -9.29
CA TYR A 519 66.36 -12.91 -9.02
C TYR A 519 66.81 -12.80 -7.57
N TYR A 520 66.37 -13.74 -6.73
CA TYR A 520 66.72 -13.73 -5.31
C TYR A 520 68.09 -14.37 -5.07
N THR A 521 68.96 -13.64 -4.37
CA THR A 521 70.25 -14.12 -3.87
C THR A 521 70.18 -14.54 -2.40
N SER A 522 69.22 -13.98 -1.65
CA SER A 522 68.91 -14.35 -0.27
C SER A 522 67.39 -14.26 -0.03
N GLY A 523 66.87 -15.12 0.84
CA GLY A 523 65.46 -15.18 1.22
C GLY A 523 65.18 -16.26 2.26
N ASP A 524 63.91 -16.51 2.51
CA ASP A 524 63.48 -17.62 3.37
C ASP A 524 63.60 -19.00 2.66
N GLU A 525 63.21 -20.07 3.36
CA GLU A 525 63.31 -21.44 2.83
C GLU A 525 62.39 -21.71 1.62
N LYS A 526 61.36 -20.89 1.40
CA LYS A 526 60.41 -21.03 0.28
C LYS A 526 60.76 -20.14 -0.91
N THR A 527 61.72 -19.24 -0.76
CA THR A 527 62.13 -18.30 -1.79
C THR A 527 62.88 -19.03 -2.91
N PRO A 528 62.50 -18.86 -4.18
CA PRO A 528 63.23 -19.46 -5.30
C PRO A 528 64.55 -18.72 -5.52
N LEU A 529 65.61 -19.21 -4.89
CA LEU A 529 66.96 -18.65 -4.99
C LEU A 529 67.64 -19.01 -6.32
N ASN A 530 68.57 -18.15 -6.74
CA ASN A 530 69.47 -18.35 -7.88
C ASN A 530 68.78 -18.62 -9.23
N GLN A 531 67.57 -18.08 -9.40
CA GLN A 531 66.85 -18.14 -10.66
C GLN A 531 65.96 -16.91 -10.86
N TRP A 532 65.80 -16.50 -12.10
CA TRP A 532 64.82 -15.48 -12.48
C TRP A 532 63.40 -16.03 -12.44
N ILE A 533 62.50 -15.29 -11.82
CA ILE A 533 61.07 -15.60 -11.72
C ILE A 533 60.21 -14.40 -12.09
N ILE A 534 59.00 -14.66 -12.60
CA ILE A 534 57.93 -13.67 -12.67
C ILE A 534 57.38 -13.51 -11.25
N SER A 535 57.51 -12.30 -10.69
CA SER A 535 57.02 -11.95 -9.35
C SER A 535 55.69 -11.21 -9.35
N GLY A 536 55.30 -10.66 -10.49
CA GLY A 536 54.03 -9.97 -10.70
C GLY A 536 53.82 -9.72 -12.18
N ARG A 537 52.57 -9.79 -12.61
CA ARG A 537 52.16 -9.61 -14.00
C ARG A 537 50.83 -8.86 -14.04
N ILE A 538 50.77 -7.79 -14.84
CA ILE A 538 49.61 -6.90 -14.95
C ILE A 538 49.30 -6.71 -16.43
N GLN A 539 48.04 -6.88 -16.79
CA GLN A 539 47.53 -6.53 -18.11
C GLN A 539 47.28 -5.02 -18.17
N GLY A 540 47.94 -4.36 -19.11
CA GLY A 540 47.82 -2.93 -19.37
C GLY A 540 46.84 -2.62 -20.50
N SER A 541 47.19 -1.61 -21.31
CA SER A 541 46.35 -1.10 -22.39
C SER A 541 46.27 -2.08 -23.57
N GLU A 542 45.10 -2.12 -24.21
CA GLU A 542 44.92 -2.60 -25.58
C GLU A 542 45.84 -1.81 -26.51
N ILE A 543 46.51 -2.51 -27.45
CA ILE A 543 47.39 -1.91 -28.44
C ILE A 543 47.08 -2.47 -29.82
N PRO A 544 46.90 -1.63 -30.86
CA PRO A 544 46.78 -2.13 -32.22
C PRO A 544 48.07 -2.80 -32.69
N GLU A 545 47.96 -3.88 -33.47
CA GLU A 545 49.14 -4.61 -33.99
C GLU A 545 50.10 -3.69 -34.76
N ALA A 546 49.56 -2.76 -35.56
CA ALA A 546 50.33 -1.77 -36.30
C ALA A 546 51.18 -0.84 -35.41
N ASN A 547 50.79 -0.66 -34.14
CA ASN A 547 51.50 0.20 -33.19
C ASN A 547 52.55 -0.56 -32.37
N ILE A 548 52.55 -1.89 -32.41
CA ILE A 548 53.47 -2.71 -31.61
C ILE A 548 54.93 -2.37 -31.93
N ASN A 549 55.26 -2.13 -33.20
CA ASN A 549 56.64 -1.88 -33.66
C ASN A 549 56.98 -0.38 -33.81
N LEU A 550 56.07 0.52 -33.43
CA LEU A 550 56.34 1.95 -33.40
C LEU A 550 57.07 2.31 -32.10
N ASP A 551 57.96 3.28 -32.17
CA ASP A 551 58.69 3.82 -31.02
C ASP A 551 57.97 5.05 -30.40
#